data_AF-A0A948ME92-F1
#
_entry.id   AF-A0A948ME92-F1
#
_cell.length_a   1.000
_cell.length_b   1.000
_cell.length_c   1.000
_cell.angle_alpha   90.00
_cell.angle_beta   90.00
_cell.angle_gamma   90.00
#
_symmetry.space_group_name_H-M   'P 1'
#
loop_
_entity.id
_entity.type
_entity.pdbx_description
1 polymer ?
#
loop_
_entity_poly.entity_id
_entity_poly.type
_entity_poly.pdbx_seq_one_letter_code
_entity_poly.pdbx_strand_id
1 'polypeptide(L)'
;MSELQDLSALIRANTPLIIIETQDEGRVVELFRQTLMHVWRALHRWSITEGLRRIDMDREDDPVGPPDASSALQMIRQAEQRGIYLLLDFHPYLGYASHQRALRDLIQRRHCEAHVLVLVGAKVELPAELEALATRFNPRLPDLNALLKMLREEAEAYARENGGRRVEVDNEAVQKILHNLRGLSLVDARRIARQLIFADGALSQDDLPQLARLKFELLNRAGHLHYEYDTTRFADVAGAN
;
A
#
# COMPACT_ATOMS: atom_id res chain seq x y z
N MET A 1 16.52 -10.42 7.45
CA MET A 1 16.72 -9.41 6.38
C MET A 1 15.57 -8.43 6.42
N SER A 2 15.83 -7.13 6.32
CA SER A 2 14.78 -6.10 6.33
C SER A 2 14.13 -5.99 4.96
N GLU A 3 12.84 -5.62 4.91
CA GLU A 3 12.08 -5.37 3.66
C GLU A 3 12.84 -4.45 2.69
N LEU A 4 13.47 -3.41 3.25
CA LEU A 4 14.28 -2.46 2.51
C LEU A 4 15.56 -3.07 1.93
N GLN A 5 16.19 -4.04 2.59
CA GLN A 5 17.35 -4.76 2.03
C GLN A 5 16.94 -5.62 0.85
N ASP A 6 15.81 -6.34 0.98
CA ASP A 6 15.29 -7.21 -0.07
C ASP A 6 14.94 -6.38 -1.33
N LEU A 7 14.24 -5.25 -1.16
CA LEU A 7 13.93 -4.33 -2.25
C LEU A 7 15.19 -3.69 -2.87
N SER A 8 16.14 -3.26 -2.03
CA SER A 8 17.43 -2.71 -2.48
C SER A 8 18.20 -3.73 -3.33
N ALA A 9 18.16 -5.01 -2.98
CA ALA A 9 18.82 -6.07 -3.74
C ALA A 9 18.21 -6.22 -5.14
N LEU A 10 16.88 -6.23 -5.26
CA LEU A 10 16.18 -6.28 -6.56
C LEU A 10 16.55 -5.07 -7.45
N ILE A 11 16.55 -3.87 -6.88
CA ILE A 11 16.91 -2.66 -7.62
C ILE A 11 18.39 -2.69 -8.05
N ARG A 12 19.30 -3.16 -7.19
CA ARG A 12 20.74 -3.29 -7.52
C ARG A 12 20.99 -4.34 -8.59
N ALA A 13 20.20 -5.42 -8.60
CA ALA A 13 20.24 -6.44 -9.64
C ALA A 13 19.72 -5.96 -11.01
N ASN A 14 19.23 -4.71 -11.10
CA ASN A 14 18.54 -4.18 -12.29
C ASN A 14 17.34 -5.04 -12.71
N THR A 15 16.60 -5.60 -11.74
CA THR A 15 15.35 -6.30 -12.03
C THR A 15 14.42 -5.35 -12.80
N PRO A 16 14.11 -5.63 -14.08
CA PRO A 16 13.56 -4.60 -14.96
C PRO A 16 12.08 -4.33 -14.72
N LEU A 17 11.34 -5.31 -14.20
CA LEU A 17 9.92 -5.21 -13.88
C LEU A 17 9.64 -5.81 -12.50
N ILE A 18 9.17 -4.98 -11.57
CA ILE A 18 8.75 -5.36 -10.23
C ILE A 18 7.24 -5.12 -10.11
N ILE A 19 6.52 -6.04 -9.48
CA ILE A 19 5.08 -5.94 -9.23
C ILE A 19 4.82 -5.89 -7.74
N ILE A 20 4.02 -4.92 -7.32
CA ILE A 20 3.65 -4.72 -5.92
C ILE A 20 2.13 -4.63 -5.83
N GLU A 21 1.53 -5.67 -5.27
CA GLU A 21 0.08 -5.71 -5.03
C GLU A 21 -0.24 -5.17 -3.64
N THR A 22 -0.85 -3.98 -3.60
CA THR A 22 -1.21 -3.28 -2.36
C THR A 22 -2.21 -2.16 -2.65
N GLN A 23 -3.04 -1.85 -1.66
CA GLN A 23 -3.91 -0.66 -1.69
C GLN A 23 -3.22 0.58 -1.09
N ASP A 24 -2.04 0.41 -0.51
CA ASP A 24 -1.27 1.48 0.16
C ASP A 24 -0.15 2.01 -0.74
N GLU A 25 -0.52 2.80 -1.75
CA GLU A 25 0.42 3.41 -2.68
C GLU A 25 1.40 4.35 -1.97
N GLY A 26 0.90 5.14 -1.00
CA GLY A 26 1.70 6.09 -0.24
C GLY A 26 2.85 5.42 0.51
N ARG A 27 2.58 4.27 1.15
CA ARG A 27 3.62 3.47 1.78
C ARG A 27 4.64 2.93 0.80
N VAL A 28 4.21 2.50 -0.40
CA VAL A 28 5.15 2.05 -1.44
C VAL A 28 6.07 3.18 -1.85
N VAL A 29 5.51 4.37 -2.14
CA VAL A 29 6.30 5.55 -2.48
C VAL A 29 7.34 5.85 -1.39
N GLU A 30 6.93 5.82 -0.12
CA GLU A 30 7.83 6.06 1.02
C GLU A 30 8.92 4.97 1.15
N LEU A 31 8.56 3.69 0.97
CA LEU A 31 9.53 2.59 0.96
C LEU A 31 10.60 2.77 -0.13
N PHE A 32 10.20 3.22 -1.32
CA PHE A 32 11.14 3.51 -2.39
C PHE A 32 11.99 4.75 -2.10
N ARG A 33 11.41 5.83 -1.55
CA ARG A 33 12.16 7.02 -1.10
C ARG A 33 13.25 6.63 -0.10
N GLN A 34 12.94 5.80 0.89
CA GLN A 34 13.92 5.28 1.85
C GLN A 34 14.98 4.42 1.19
N THR A 35 14.60 3.64 0.17
CA THR A 35 15.53 2.79 -0.57
C THR A 35 16.56 3.60 -1.36
N LEU A 36 16.27 4.85 -1.75
CA LEU A 36 17.23 5.74 -2.43
C LEU A 36 18.49 6.02 -1.61
N MET A 37 18.42 5.93 -0.27
CA MET A 37 19.61 6.03 0.60
C MET A 37 20.62 4.91 0.33
N HIS A 38 20.18 3.82 -0.31
CA HIS A 38 20.97 2.62 -0.57
C HIS A 38 21.25 2.39 -2.06
N VAL A 39 20.60 3.15 -2.95
CA VAL A 39 20.74 3.02 -4.41
C VAL A 39 20.75 4.40 -5.07
N TRP A 40 21.71 4.65 -5.95
CA TRP A 40 21.80 5.93 -6.66
C TRP A 40 21.02 5.87 -7.98
N ARG A 41 19.75 6.29 -7.94
CA ARG A 41 18.83 6.35 -9.09
C ARG A 41 17.83 7.49 -8.91
N ALA A 42 17.35 8.06 -10.01
CA ALA A 42 16.22 8.97 -9.96
C ALA A 42 14.91 8.21 -9.69
N LEU A 43 14.07 8.71 -8.80
CA LEU A 43 12.76 8.13 -8.51
C LEU A 43 11.67 8.94 -9.19
N HIS A 44 10.82 8.26 -9.95
CA HIS A 44 9.66 8.86 -10.58
C HIS A 44 8.39 8.12 -10.14
N ARG A 45 7.29 8.87 -10.11
CA ARG A 45 5.93 8.38 -9.87
C ARG A 45 5.06 8.79 -11.05
N TRP A 46 4.26 7.87 -11.54
CA TRP A 46 3.25 8.14 -12.55
C TRP A 46 1.87 7.73 -12.02
N SER A 47 0.89 8.60 -12.26
CA SER A 47 -0.53 8.25 -12.21
C SER A 47 -1.23 8.86 -13.42
N ILE A 48 -2.41 8.35 -13.79
CA ILE A 48 -3.19 8.89 -14.90
C ILE A 48 -3.67 10.34 -14.66
N THR A 49 -3.75 10.77 -13.41
CA THR A 49 -4.22 12.12 -13.06
C THR A 49 -3.09 13.13 -12.97
N GLU A 50 -1.88 12.68 -12.63
CA GLU A 50 -0.75 13.58 -12.36
C GLU A 50 0.37 13.47 -13.39
N GLY A 51 0.35 12.47 -14.27
CA GLY A 51 1.44 12.23 -15.24
C GLY A 51 2.73 11.77 -14.56
N LEU A 52 3.85 11.81 -15.29
CA LEU A 52 5.14 11.36 -14.76
C LEU A 52 5.82 12.50 -14.00
N ARG A 53 6.07 12.31 -12.71
CA ARG A 53 6.75 13.26 -11.83
C ARG A 53 8.00 12.67 -11.22
N ARG A 54 9.02 13.49 -11.04
CA ARG A 54 10.22 13.13 -10.30
C ARG A 54 10.02 13.45 -8.81
N ILE A 55 10.37 12.49 -7.96
CA ILE A 55 10.02 12.46 -6.54
C ILE A 55 11.19 12.01 -5.64
N ASP A 56 12.43 12.05 -6.11
CA ASP A 56 13.62 11.77 -5.30
C ASP A 56 14.15 13.00 -4.55
N MET A 57 13.61 14.19 -4.82
CA MET A 57 13.98 15.45 -4.16
C MET A 57 12.96 15.86 -3.10
N ASP A 58 13.35 16.82 -2.24
CA ASP A 58 12.50 17.37 -1.16
C ASP A 58 11.20 18.02 -1.68
N ARG A 59 11.20 18.43 -2.96
CA ARG A 59 10.04 18.91 -3.68
C ARG A 59 9.76 18.00 -4.87
N GLU A 60 8.48 17.67 -5.10
CA GLU A 60 8.08 16.99 -6.33
C GLU A 60 8.15 17.97 -7.50
N ASP A 61 8.74 17.51 -8.60
CA ASP A 61 8.80 18.30 -9.83
C ASP A 61 7.41 18.41 -10.48
N ASP A 62 7.26 19.42 -11.32
CA ASP A 62 6.12 19.54 -12.22
C ASP A 62 6.02 18.32 -13.13
N PRO A 63 4.79 17.95 -13.55
CA PRO A 63 4.60 16.77 -14.35
C PRO A 63 5.28 16.95 -15.71
N VAL A 64 6.00 15.93 -16.12
CA VAL A 64 6.65 15.90 -17.42
C VAL A 64 5.69 15.26 -18.41
N GLY A 65 5.37 15.98 -19.49
CA GLY A 65 4.50 15.50 -20.57
C GLY A 65 3.02 15.33 -20.16
N PRO A 66 2.17 14.88 -21.12
CA PRO A 66 0.76 14.63 -20.86
C PRO A 66 0.57 13.40 -19.96
N PRO A 67 -0.51 13.37 -19.16
CA PRO A 67 -0.79 12.29 -18.23
C PRO A 67 -1.47 11.12 -18.95
N ASP A 68 -0.76 10.46 -19.87
CA ASP A 68 -1.22 9.26 -20.55
C ASP A 68 -0.13 8.18 -20.60
N ALA A 69 -0.58 6.93 -20.75
CA ALA A 69 0.29 5.76 -20.68
C ALA A 69 1.32 5.71 -21.82
N SER A 70 0.98 6.17 -23.02
CA SER A 70 1.89 6.16 -24.17
C SER A 70 3.02 7.16 -23.99
N SER A 71 2.69 8.39 -23.57
CA SER A 71 3.71 9.40 -23.26
C SER A 71 4.61 8.99 -22.10
N ALA A 72 4.05 8.39 -21.04
CA ALA A 72 4.86 7.89 -19.93
C ALA A 72 5.92 6.87 -20.39
N LEU A 73 5.51 5.84 -21.16
CA LEU A 73 6.43 4.83 -21.68
C LEU A 73 7.47 5.43 -22.63
N GLN A 74 7.08 6.39 -23.46
CA GLN A 74 8.00 7.08 -24.37
C GLN A 74 9.05 7.90 -23.60
N MET A 75 8.66 8.61 -22.55
CA MET A 75 9.57 9.39 -21.74
C MET A 75 10.54 8.52 -20.96
N ILE A 76 10.07 7.40 -20.39
CA ILE A 76 10.94 6.40 -19.77
C ILE A 76 11.94 5.84 -20.79
N ARG A 77 11.52 5.66 -22.05
CA ARG A 77 12.42 5.26 -23.13
C ARG A 77 13.46 6.34 -23.44
N GLN A 78 13.14 7.61 -23.34
CA GLN A 78 14.05 8.71 -23.66
C GLN A 78 14.96 9.09 -22.48
N ALA A 79 14.70 8.60 -21.27
CA ALA A 79 15.51 8.92 -20.11
C ALA A 79 16.97 8.45 -20.25
N GLU A 80 17.89 9.36 -19.92
CA GLU A 80 19.34 9.17 -20.01
C GLU A 80 20.00 8.93 -18.65
N GLN A 81 19.20 8.75 -17.59
CA GLN A 81 19.66 8.48 -16.23
C GLN A 81 19.07 7.18 -15.70
N ARG A 82 19.81 6.48 -14.83
CA ARG A 82 19.28 5.32 -14.12
C ARG A 82 18.06 5.75 -13.30
N GLY A 83 16.93 5.11 -13.56
CA GLY A 83 15.65 5.50 -12.98
C GLY A 83 14.90 4.34 -12.35
N ILE A 84 14.11 4.64 -11.34
CA ILE A 84 13.03 3.81 -10.82
C ILE A 84 11.73 4.53 -11.17
N TYR A 85 10.78 3.81 -11.75
CA TYR A 85 9.52 4.36 -12.21
C TYR A 85 8.36 3.61 -11.54
N LEU A 86 7.74 4.26 -10.56
CA LEU A 86 6.54 3.76 -9.88
C LEU A 86 5.32 4.10 -10.74
N LEU A 87 4.74 3.10 -11.38
CA LEU A 87 3.57 3.24 -12.23
C LEU A 87 2.33 2.78 -11.45
N LEU A 88 1.64 3.75 -10.86
CA LEU A 88 0.47 3.53 -10.01
C LEU A 88 -0.75 3.21 -10.89
N ASP A 89 -1.43 2.10 -10.60
CA ASP A 89 -2.59 1.60 -11.32
C ASP A 89 -2.42 1.55 -12.85
N PHE A 90 -1.21 1.22 -13.31
CA PHE A 90 -0.89 1.20 -14.75
C PHE A 90 -1.38 -0.07 -15.47
N HIS A 91 -1.64 -1.15 -14.74
CA HIS A 91 -1.98 -2.45 -15.31
C HIS A 91 -3.19 -2.46 -16.28
N PRO A 92 -4.26 -1.64 -16.13
CA PRO A 92 -5.38 -1.65 -17.07
C PRO A 92 -4.95 -1.21 -18.49
N TYR A 93 -3.93 -0.34 -18.59
CA TYR A 93 -3.41 0.11 -19.88
C TYR A 93 -2.64 -0.99 -20.62
N LEU A 94 -2.26 -2.07 -19.94
CA LEU A 94 -1.65 -3.25 -20.55
C LEU A 94 -2.68 -4.14 -21.26
N GLY A 95 -3.96 -3.77 -21.32
CA GLY A 95 -4.93 -4.39 -22.23
C GLY A 95 -4.66 -4.11 -23.72
N TYR A 96 -3.89 -3.04 -24.03
CA TYR A 96 -3.55 -2.69 -25.41
C TYR A 96 -2.22 -3.32 -25.85
N ALA A 97 -2.22 -4.01 -27.00
CA ALA A 97 -1.04 -4.66 -27.55
C ALA A 97 0.14 -3.69 -27.78
N SER A 98 -0.14 -2.43 -28.11
CA SER A 98 0.87 -1.36 -28.25
C SER A 98 1.60 -1.10 -26.93
N HIS A 99 0.89 -0.94 -25.82
CA HIS A 99 1.49 -0.72 -24.50
C HIS A 99 2.23 -1.96 -24.00
N GLN A 100 1.69 -3.16 -24.21
CA GLN A 100 2.39 -4.41 -23.88
C GLN A 100 3.72 -4.52 -24.63
N ARG A 101 3.71 -4.22 -25.94
CA ARG A 101 4.92 -4.23 -26.76
C ARG A 101 5.92 -3.16 -26.31
N ALA A 102 5.46 -1.94 -26.07
CA ALA A 102 6.31 -0.84 -25.61
C ALA A 102 6.96 -1.14 -24.25
N LEU A 103 6.21 -1.69 -23.30
CA LEU A 103 6.75 -2.10 -21.99
C LEU A 103 7.80 -3.21 -22.14
N ARG A 104 7.54 -4.22 -22.97
CA ARG A 104 8.50 -5.29 -23.25
C ARG A 104 9.76 -4.77 -23.94
N ASP A 105 9.63 -3.84 -24.88
CA ASP A 105 10.77 -3.20 -25.53
C ASP A 105 11.60 -2.38 -24.53
N LEU A 106 10.98 -1.74 -23.54
CA LEU A 106 11.69 -1.08 -22.43
C LEU A 106 12.46 -2.07 -21.56
N ILE A 107 11.79 -3.14 -21.11
CA ILE A 107 12.36 -4.18 -20.23
C ILE A 107 13.54 -4.90 -20.89
N GLN A 108 13.43 -5.18 -22.19
CA GLN A 108 14.41 -5.96 -22.95
C GLN A 108 15.46 -5.08 -23.64
N ARG A 109 15.41 -3.76 -23.44
CA ARG A 109 16.35 -2.84 -24.07
C ARG A 109 17.80 -3.14 -23.63
N ARG A 110 18.74 -2.88 -24.54
CA ARG A 110 20.18 -2.99 -24.33
C ARG A 110 20.83 -1.66 -24.69
N HIS A 111 22.05 -1.45 -24.19
CA HIS A 111 22.83 -0.22 -24.44
C HIS A 111 22.10 1.08 -24.02
N CYS A 112 21.39 1.03 -22.90
CA CYS A 112 20.75 2.18 -22.28
C CYS A 112 21.01 2.19 -20.78
N GLU A 113 20.65 3.28 -20.11
CA GLU A 113 20.65 3.30 -18.66
C GLU A 113 19.69 2.27 -18.08
N ALA A 114 20.02 1.80 -16.89
CA ALA A 114 19.23 0.80 -16.21
C ALA A 114 17.96 1.45 -15.64
N HIS A 115 16.79 1.06 -16.16
CA HIS A 115 15.49 1.49 -15.67
C HIS A 115 14.80 0.32 -14.96
N VAL A 116 14.29 0.58 -13.76
CA VAL A 116 13.47 -0.37 -12.98
C VAL A 116 12.04 0.13 -13.04
N LEU A 117 11.16 -0.65 -13.68
CA LEU A 117 9.73 -0.37 -13.76
C LEU A 117 9.04 -1.08 -12.59
N VAL A 118 8.17 -0.38 -11.88
CA VAL A 118 7.44 -0.92 -10.73
C VAL A 118 5.96 -0.70 -10.98
N LEU A 119 5.19 -1.76 -11.19
CA LEU A 119 3.73 -1.66 -11.27
C LEU A 119 3.17 -1.83 -9.87
N VAL A 120 2.39 -0.83 -9.43
CA VAL A 120 1.74 -0.82 -8.12
C VAL A 120 0.23 -0.77 -8.35
N GLY A 121 -0.52 -1.58 -7.63
CA GLY A 121 -1.99 -1.53 -7.66
C GLY A 121 -2.59 -2.56 -6.72
N ALA A 122 -3.89 -2.44 -6.44
CA ALA A 122 -4.57 -3.36 -5.51
C ALA A 122 -4.56 -4.82 -5.99
N LYS A 123 -4.64 -5.02 -7.31
CA LYS A 123 -4.53 -6.31 -7.99
C LYS A 123 -3.89 -6.07 -9.35
N VAL A 124 -2.82 -6.79 -9.66
CA VAL A 124 -2.04 -6.59 -10.89
C VAL A 124 -2.02 -7.88 -11.70
N GLU A 125 -2.91 -7.93 -12.69
CA GLU A 125 -2.97 -9.00 -13.69
C GLU A 125 -2.14 -8.60 -14.91
N LEU A 126 -1.19 -9.45 -15.30
CA LEU A 126 -0.35 -9.23 -16.47
C LEU A 126 -0.63 -10.27 -17.57
N PRO A 127 -0.47 -9.88 -18.85
CA PRO A 127 -0.31 -10.84 -19.94
C PRO A 127 0.87 -11.80 -19.68
N ALA A 128 0.74 -13.05 -20.15
CA ALA A 128 1.70 -14.12 -19.88
C ALA A 128 3.14 -13.76 -20.28
N GLU A 129 3.32 -13.00 -21.36
CA GLU A 129 4.63 -12.59 -21.84
C GLU A 129 5.32 -11.57 -20.93
N LEU A 130 4.55 -10.77 -20.19
CA LEU A 130 5.06 -9.82 -19.21
C LEU A 130 5.25 -10.49 -17.84
N GLU A 131 4.36 -11.42 -17.47
CA GLU A 131 4.46 -12.18 -16.22
C GLU A 131 5.81 -12.93 -16.13
N ALA A 132 6.29 -13.53 -17.23
CA ALA A 132 7.58 -14.22 -17.27
C ALA A 132 8.80 -13.30 -17.06
N LEU A 133 8.63 -11.98 -17.21
CA LEU A 133 9.68 -10.97 -17.04
C LEU A 133 9.56 -10.22 -15.70
N ALA A 134 8.47 -10.45 -14.97
CA ALA A 134 8.12 -9.74 -13.75
C ALA A 134 8.67 -10.46 -12.51
N THR A 135 9.07 -9.68 -11.50
CA THR A 135 9.32 -10.19 -10.15
C THR A 135 8.31 -9.59 -9.19
N ARG A 136 7.56 -10.44 -8.48
CA ARG A 136 6.60 -9.98 -7.46
C ARG A 136 7.34 -9.67 -6.16
N PHE A 137 7.08 -8.48 -5.61
CA PHE A 137 7.56 -8.04 -4.32
C PHE A 137 6.35 -7.74 -3.42
N ASN A 138 6.26 -8.45 -2.31
CA ASN A 138 5.14 -8.32 -1.38
C ASN A 138 5.61 -7.50 -0.17
N PRO A 139 5.12 -6.26 0.01
CA PRO A 139 5.44 -5.47 1.17
C PRO A 139 4.99 -6.18 2.44
N ARG A 140 5.79 -6.08 3.51
CA ARG A 140 5.45 -6.73 4.78
C ARG A 140 4.24 -6.05 5.41
N LEU A 141 3.47 -6.73 6.24
CA LEU A 141 2.44 -6.02 7.01
C LEU A 141 3.09 -5.14 8.10
N PRO A 142 2.43 -4.05 8.53
CA PRO A 142 2.96 -3.19 9.58
C PRO A 142 3.21 -4.00 10.86
N ASP A 143 4.34 -3.70 11.52
CA ASP A 143 4.65 -4.26 12.82
C ASP A 143 3.90 -3.52 13.95
N LEU A 144 4.07 -3.99 15.19
CA LEU A 144 3.39 -3.38 16.34
C LEU A 144 3.80 -1.92 16.56
N ASN A 145 5.05 -1.57 16.26
CA ASN A 145 5.56 -0.21 16.43
C ASN A 145 4.92 0.74 15.41
N ALA A 146 4.80 0.31 14.15
CA ALA A 146 4.13 1.04 13.09
C ALA A 146 2.63 1.23 13.42
N LEU A 147 1.96 0.19 13.91
CA LEU A 147 0.56 0.28 14.34
C LEU A 147 0.38 1.25 15.51
N LEU A 148 1.26 1.19 16.52
CA LEU A 148 1.23 2.11 17.66
C LEU A 148 1.48 3.55 17.23
N LYS A 149 2.44 3.78 16.32
CA LYS A 149 2.71 5.11 15.76
C LYS A 149 1.48 5.65 15.04
N MET A 150 0.87 4.84 14.17
CA MET A 150 -0.36 5.21 13.45
C MET A 150 -1.50 5.54 14.42
N LEU A 151 -1.71 4.74 15.47
CA LEU A 151 -2.77 5.00 16.45
C LEU A 151 -2.58 6.35 17.16
N ARG A 152 -1.33 6.72 17.47
CA ARG A 152 -1.00 8.04 18.03
C ARG A 152 -1.27 9.16 17.06
N GLU A 153 -0.89 8.99 15.78
CA GLU A 153 -1.18 9.96 14.72
C GLU A 153 -2.70 10.22 14.59
N GLU A 154 -3.53 9.18 14.65
CA GLU A 154 -5.00 9.34 14.61
C GLU A 154 -5.56 10.00 15.89
N ALA A 155 -5.01 9.69 17.06
CA ALA A 155 -5.42 10.36 18.31
C ALA A 155 -5.06 11.86 18.31
N GLU A 156 -3.89 12.21 17.76
CA GLU A 156 -3.48 13.59 17.54
C GLU A 156 -4.37 14.28 16.49
N ALA A 157 -4.72 13.59 15.41
CA ALA A 157 -5.65 14.11 14.40
C ALA A 157 -7.03 14.41 15.01
N TYR A 158 -7.58 13.50 15.82
CA TYR A 158 -8.82 13.73 16.57
C TYR A 158 -8.72 14.98 17.44
N ALA A 159 -7.65 15.15 18.20
CA ALA A 159 -7.48 16.31 19.07
C ALA A 159 -7.45 17.63 18.27
N ARG A 160 -6.79 17.66 17.11
CA ARG A 160 -6.79 18.84 16.23
C ARG A 160 -8.19 19.15 15.69
N GLU A 161 -8.95 18.13 15.32
CA GLU A 161 -10.30 18.27 14.76
C GLU A 161 -11.36 18.59 15.83
N ASN A 162 -11.10 18.30 17.11
CA ASN A 162 -12.04 18.45 18.23
C ASN A 162 -11.58 19.48 19.27
N GLY A 163 -11.05 20.62 18.82
CA GLY A 163 -10.75 21.76 19.69
C GLY A 163 -9.69 21.49 20.76
N GLY A 164 -8.76 20.57 20.50
CA GLY A 164 -7.72 20.15 21.45
C GLY A 164 -8.14 19.07 22.44
N ARG A 165 -9.38 18.56 22.37
CA ARG A 165 -9.84 17.46 23.23
C ARG A 165 -9.02 16.21 22.94
N ARG A 166 -8.29 15.72 23.94
CA ARG A 166 -7.49 14.50 23.82
C ARG A 166 -8.40 13.27 23.88
N VAL A 167 -8.00 12.23 23.16
CA VAL A 167 -8.63 10.91 23.24
C VAL A 167 -8.44 10.34 24.64
N GLU A 168 -9.50 9.83 25.24
CA GLU A 168 -9.44 9.09 26.50
C GLU A 168 -8.95 7.68 26.23
N VAL A 169 -7.92 7.22 26.95
CA VAL A 169 -7.21 5.98 26.61
C VAL A 169 -7.11 5.04 27.81
N ASP A 170 -7.68 3.85 27.67
CA ASP A 170 -7.33 2.69 28.50
C ASP A 170 -6.12 1.96 27.89
N ASN A 171 -5.01 1.92 28.62
CA ASN A 171 -3.78 1.28 28.16
C ASN A 171 -3.96 -0.22 27.88
N GLU A 172 -4.79 -0.93 28.65
CA GLU A 172 -5.04 -2.35 28.43
C GLU A 172 -5.85 -2.55 27.14
N ALA A 173 -6.88 -1.72 26.94
CA ALA A 173 -7.67 -1.70 25.71
C ALA A 173 -6.79 -1.44 24.48
N VAL A 174 -5.89 -0.44 24.53
CA VAL A 174 -4.98 -0.14 23.41
C VAL A 174 -4.13 -1.34 23.02
N GLN A 175 -3.58 -2.08 23.98
CA GLN A 175 -2.79 -3.27 23.66
C GLN A 175 -3.63 -4.33 22.95
N LYS A 176 -4.88 -4.56 23.41
CA LYS A 176 -5.82 -5.49 22.77
C LYS A 176 -6.22 -5.02 21.37
N ILE A 177 -6.48 -3.73 21.18
CA ILE A 177 -6.79 -3.12 19.89
C ILE A 177 -5.63 -3.32 18.91
N LEU A 178 -4.40 -2.94 19.31
CA LEU A 178 -3.21 -3.12 18.48
C LEU A 178 -2.97 -4.58 18.11
N HIS A 179 -3.17 -5.51 19.06
CA HIS A 179 -3.08 -6.94 18.78
C HIS A 179 -4.11 -7.38 17.74
N ASN A 180 -5.35 -6.89 17.82
CA ASN A 180 -6.39 -7.22 16.85
C ASN A 180 -6.17 -6.57 15.47
N LEU A 181 -5.53 -5.41 15.40
CA LEU A 181 -5.17 -4.76 14.13
C LEU A 181 -4.01 -5.46 13.41
N ARG A 182 -3.26 -6.34 14.08
CA ARG A 182 -2.23 -7.15 13.41
C ARG A 182 -2.85 -8.00 12.30
N GLY A 183 -2.08 -8.12 11.21
CA GLY A 183 -2.50 -8.83 10.00
C GLY A 183 -3.26 -7.96 9.01
N LEU A 184 -3.55 -6.69 9.34
CA LEU A 184 -4.15 -5.73 8.42
C LEU A 184 -3.11 -4.85 7.73
N SER A 185 -3.45 -4.33 6.56
CA SER A 185 -2.69 -3.25 5.94
C SER A 185 -2.71 -2.00 6.85
N LEU A 186 -1.74 -1.12 6.72
CA LEU A 186 -1.69 0.10 7.53
C LEU A 186 -2.90 1.01 7.24
N VAL A 187 -3.35 1.05 5.98
CA VAL A 187 -4.55 1.79 5.54
C VAL A 187 -5.81 1.26 6.22
N ASP A 188 -6.02 -0.06 6.22
CA ASP A 188 -7.19 -0.68 6.86
C ASP A 188 -7.15 -0.49 8.37
N ALA A 189 -5.99 -0.70 8.99
CA ALA A 189 -5.80 -0.49 10.42
C ALA A 189 -6.08 0.97 10.81
N ARG A 190 -5.62 1.93 10.01
CA ARG A 190 -5.89 3.36 10.20
C ARG A 190 -7.37 3.68 10.08
N ARG A 191 -8.05 3.11 9.08
CA ARG A 191 -9.49 3.30 8.91
C ARG A 191 -10.28 2.80 10.11
N ILE A 192 -9.97 1.61 10.63
CA ILE A 192 -10.61 1.08 11.84
C ILE A 192 -10.30 1.98 13.04
N ALA A 193 -9.03 2.30 13.27
CA ALA A 193 -8.61 3.14 14.40
C ALA A 193 -9.32 4.49 14.41
N ARG A 194 -9.42 5.14 13.24
CA ARG A 194 -10.16 6.40 13.08
C ARG A 194 -11.64 6.23 13.41
N GLN A 195 -12.27 5.14 12.97
CA GLN A 195 -13.69 4.90 13.27
C GLN A 195 -13.95 4.69 14.77
N LEU A 196 -13.06 4.00 15.49
CA LEU A 196 -13.17 3.83 16.93
C LEU A 196 -12.99 5.18 17.65
N ILE A 197 -11.87 5.86 17.39
CA ILE A 197 -11.53 7.14 18.05
C ILE A 197 -12.62 8.20 17.83
N PHE A 198 -13.15 8.32 16.60
CA PHE A 198 -14.14 9.35 16.29
C PHE A 198 -15.58 8.96 16.67
N ALA A 199 -15.83 7.75 17.16
CA ALA A 199 -17.16 7.36 17.64
C ALA A 199 -17.55 8.15 18.89
N ASP A 200 -16.64 8.25 19.86
CA ASP A 200 -16.89 8.87 21.16
C ASP A 200 -15.69 9.66 21.73
N GLY A 201 -14.52 9.59 21.09
CA GLY A 201 -13.29 10.20 21.59
C GLY A 201 -12.57 9.34 22.63
N ALA A 202 -12.84 8.04 22.72
CA ALA A 202 -12.20 7.12 23.63
C ALA A 202 -11.62 5.89 22.92
N LEU A 203 -10.68 5.22 23.60
CA LEU A 203 -10.19 3.89 23.27
C LEU A 203 -10.28 3.04 24.53
N SER A 204 -11.30 2.19 24.58
CA SER A 204 -11.69 1.40 25.74
C SER A 204 -11.95 -0.07 25.36
N GLN A 205 -12.26 -0.93 26.34
CA GLN A 205 -12.56 -2.33 26.05
C GLN A 205 -13.89 -2.51 25.30
N ASP A 206 -14.78 -1.53 25.36
CA ASP A 206 -16.07 -1.54 24.66
C ASP A 206 -15.90 -1.39 23.13
N ASP A 207 -14.72 -0.97 22.67
CA ASP A 207 -14.38 -0.91 21.24
C ASP A 207 -14.07 -2.27 20.62
N LEU A 208 -13.70 -3.28 21.42
CA LEU A 208 -13.23 -4.57 20.92
C LEU A 208 -14.29 -5.32 20.07
N PRO A 209 -15.58 -5.36 20.46
CA PRO A 209 -16.63 -5.95 19.62
C PRO A 209 -16.80 -5.20 18.28
N GLN A 210 -16.75 -3.87 18.30
CA GLN A 210 -16.86 -3.06 17.08
C GLN A 210 -15.65 -3.28 16.16
N LEU A 211 -14.44 -3.30 16.72
CA LEU A 211 -13.21 -3.60 16.01
C LEU A 211 -13.30 -4.96 15.31
N ALA A 212 -13.69 -6.01 16.04
CA ALA A 212 -13.83 -7.35 15.48
C ALA A 212 -14.79 -7.38 14.29
N ARG A 213 -15.94 -6.70 14.40
CA ARG A 213 -16.91 -6.56 13.32
C ARG A 213 -16.31 -5.82 12.11
N LEU A 214 -15.64 -4.68 12.31
CA LEU A 214 -15.03 -3.91 11.23
C LEU A 214 -13.93 -4.69 10.51
N LYS A 215 -13.07 -5.38 11.27
CA LYS A 215 -12.04 -6.26 10.73
C LYS A 215 -12.66 -7.37 9.88
N PHE A 216 -13.73 -7.98 10.36
CA PHE A 216 -14.44 -9.03 9.63
C PHE A 216 -15.06 -8.50 8.32
N GLU A 217 -15.76 -7.37 8.36
CA GLU A 217 -16.35 -6.75 7.17
C GLU A 217 -15.29 -6.41 6.10
N LEU A 218 -14.08 -6.04 6.51
CA LEU A 218 -12.94 -5.81 5.61
C LEU A 218 -12.46 -7.11 4.96
N LEU A 219 -12.22 -8.15 5.75
CA LEU A 219 -11.80 -9.46 5.24
C LEU A 219 -12.85 -10.07 4.29
N ASN A 220 -14.14 -9.85 4.58
CA ASN A 220 -15.24 -10.31 3.75
C ASN A 220 -15.32 -9.65 2.37
N ARG A 221 -15.02 -8.35 2.28
CA ARG A 221 -14.96 -7.67 0.97
C ARG A 221 -13.83 -8.20 0.10
N ALA A 222 -12.78 -8.77 0.71
CA ALA A 222 -11.65 -9.36 0.01
C ALA A 222 -11.88 -10.84 -0.39
N GLY A 223 -12.94 -11.51 0.10
CA GLY A 223 -13.34 -12.85 -0.34
C GLY A 223 -13.95 -13.72 0.75
N HIS A 224 -15.26 -13.98 0.65
CA HIS A 224 -16.04 -15.07 1.27
C HIS A 224 -15.61 -15.58 2.66
N LEU A 225 -15.96 -14.87 3.73
CA LEU A 225 -16.18 -15.49 5.04
C LEU A 225 -17.61 -15.17 5.51
N HIS A 226 -18.35 -16.18 5.97
CA HIS A 226 -19.63 -15.98 6.65
C HIS A 226 -19.36 -16.03 8.15
N TYR A 227 -19.79 -15.00 8.89
CA TYR A 227 -19.77 -15.00 10.35
C TYR A 227 -21.18 -15.29 10.82
N GLU A 228 -21.40 -16.47 11.37
CA GLU A 228 -22.51 -16.67 12.29
C GLU A 228 -22.10 -16.07 13.62
N TYR A 229 -22.81 -15.02 14.03
CA TYR A 229 -22.85 -14.65 15.43
C TYR A 229 -23.49 -15.82 16.17
N ASP A 230 -22.71 -16.56 16.96
CA ASP A 230 -23.27 -17.43 17.97
C ASP A 230 -23.82 -16.54 19.11
N THR A 231 -24.96 -15.91 18.85
CA THR A 231 -25.81 -15.37 19.92
C THR A 231 -26.66 -16.50 20.50
N THR A 232 -26.04 -17.61 20.89
CA THR A 232 -26.67 -18.49 21.88
C THR A 232 -26.55 -17.81 23.23
N ARG A 233 -27.62 -17.08 23.59
CA ARG A 233 -27.94 -16.92 25.01
C ARG A 233 -28.02 -18.34 25.57
N PHE A 234 -27.23 -18.63 26.58
CA PHE A 234 -27.28 -19.87 27.39
C PHE A 234 -28.62 -20.08 28.14
N ALA A 235 -29.73 -19.53 27.64
CA ALA A 235 -31.06 -19.61 28.23
C ALA A 235 -31.99 -20.65 27.56
N ASP A 236 -31.62 -21.23 26.42
CA ASP A 236 -32.46 -22.25 25.75
C ASP A 236 -32.07 -23.70 26.07
N VAL A 237 -31.24 -23.91 27.11
CA VAL A 237 -31.16 -25.22 27.79
C VAL A 237 -32.35 -25.35 28.74
N ALA A 238 -33.54 -25.58 28.20
CA ALA A 238 -34.69 -26.07 28.97
C ALA A 238 -35.67 -26.81 28.05
N GLY A 239 -35.57 -28.13 28.03
CA GLY A 239 -36.50 -28.99 27.28
C GLY A 239 -36.20 -30.46 27.49
N ALA A 240 -36.19 -30.88 28.76
CA ALA A 240 -36.31 -32.30 29.09
C ALA A 240 -37.65 -32.84 28.55
N ASN A 241 -37.56 -33.92 27.77
CA ASN A 241 -38.51 -35.03 27.75
C ASN A 241 -37.75 -36.28 27.28
#